data_AF-S4PRV2-F1
#
_entry.id   AF-S4PRV2-F1
#
_cell.length_a   1.000
_cell.length_b   1.000
_cell.length_c   1.000
_cell.angle_alpha   90.00
_cell.angle_beta   90.00
_cell.angle_gamma   90.00
#
_symmetry.space_group_name_H-M   'P 1'
#
loop_
_entity.id
_entity.type
_entity.pdbx_description
1 polymer ?
#
loop_
_entity_poly.entity_id
_entity_poly.type
_entity_poly.pdbx_seq_one_letter_code
_entity_poly.pdbx_strand_id
1 'polypeptide(L)'
;MLRISEGQTSTVLVGHTAMSQSNIKENILALVQKLKDKFPGGEANIRSLSIKLPLSLSLPLYLTLRPSNSISAPRIKQNKPKSFVIYEDELTTTPGNIVQVAPDGTVNLKKINKRKRAKNDSDIEENEDTENEDIFSSDDDE
;
A
#
# COMPACT_ATOMS: atom_id res chain seq x y z
N MET A 1 -14.42 -9.20 8.35
CA MET A 1 -13.10 -8.73 7.88
C MET A 1 -13.25 -8.29 6.43
N LEU A 2 -12.81 -7.08 6.06
CA LEU A 2 -12.84 -6.62 4.67
C LEU A 2 -11.83 -7.46 3.88
N ARG A 3 -12.32 -8.34 3.00
CA ARG A 3 -11.48 -9.13 2.10
C ARG A 3 -11.41 -8.40 0.77
N ILE A 4 -10.21 -7.97 0.41
CA ILE A 4 -9.94 -7.37 -0.90
C ILE A 4 -9.80 -8.54 -1.86
N SER A 5 -10.71 -8.64 -2.83
CA SER A 5 -10.62 -9.62 -3.91
C SER A 5 -9.70 -9.12 -5.01
N GLU A 6 -9.11 -10.05 -5.76
CA GLU A 6 -8.35 -9.72 -6.96
C GLU A 6 -9.33 -9.21 -8.03
N GLY A 7 -9.42 -7.89 -8.19
CA GLY A 7 -10.33 -7.23 -9.12
C GLY A 7 -10.72 -5.83 -8.69
N GLN A 8 -11.52 -5.15 -9.50
CA GLN A 8 -11.99 -3.79 -9.24
C GLN A 8 -13.18 -3.73 -8.27
N THR A 9 -13.84 -4.86 -8.03
CA THR A 9 -15.04 -4.94 -7.19
C THR A 9 -14.78 -5.87 -6.02
N SER A 10 -15.17 -5.44 -4.82
CA SER A 10 -15.18 -6.25 -3.61
C SER A 10 -16.57 -6.17 -2.99
N THR A 11 -17.07 -7.31 -2.49
CA THR A 11 -18.38 -7.38 -1.84
C THR A 11 -18.19 -7.67 -0.35
N VAL A 12 -18.95 -6.96 0.49
CA VAL A 12 -18.91 -7.13 1.95
C VAL A 12 -20.32 -7.32 2.47
N LEU A 13 -20.51 -8.33 3.31
CA LEU A 13 -21.76 -8.53 4.02
C LEU A 13 -21.85 -7.54 5.20
N VAL A 14 -22.83 -6.64 5.16
CA VAL A 14 -23.06 -5.61 6.21
C VAL A 14 -24.18 -5.97 7.19
N GLY A 15 -25.03 -6.95 6.85
CA GLY A 15 -26.15 -7.36 7.68
C GLY A 15 -27.03 -8.41 6.98
N HIS A 16 -28.11 -8.81 7.64
CA HIS A 16 -29.12 -9.73 7.14
C HIS A 16 -30.53 -9.13 7.29
N THR A 17 -31.52 -9.67 6.58
CA THR A 17 -32.90 -9.14 6.53
C THR A 17 -33.63 -9.15 7.87
N ALA A 18 -33.28 -10.08 8.77
CA ALA A 18 -33.86 -10.13 10.13
C ALA A 18 -33.30 -9.05 11.08
N MET A 19 -32.34 -8.24 10.66
CA MET A 19 -31.75 -7.18 11.48
C MET A 19 -32.60 -5.91 11.41
N SER A 20 -32.69 -5.16 12.49
CA SER A 20 -33.39 -3.88 12.48
C SER A 20 -32.73 -2.89 11.52
N GLN A 21 -33.53 -2.02 10.91
CA GLN A 21 -33.05 -1.01 9.97
C GLN A 21 -32.07 -0.02 10.62
N SER A 22 -32.18 0.23 11.93
CA SER A 22 -31.23 1.05 12.69
C SER A 22 -29.83 0.45 12.68
N ASN A 23 -29.72 -0.86 12.95
CA ASN A 23 -28.43 -1.52 13.12
C ASN A 23 -27.77 -1.78 11.75
N ILE A 24 -28.56 -2.24 10.78
CA ILE A 24 -28.63 -1.67 9.41
C ILE A 24 -27.66 -0.54 9.06
N LYS A 25 -28.21 0.65 9.25
CA LYS A 25 -27.59 1.95 9.00
C LYS A 25 -26.26 2.11 9.72
N GLU A 26 -26.18 1.73 11.00
CA GLU A 26 -24.95 1.85 11.79
C GLU A 26 -23.81 1.00 11.23
N ASN A 27 -24.09 -0.22 10.80
CA ASN A 27 -23.10 -1.10 10.18
C ASN A 27 -22.56 -0.51 8.87
N ILE A 28 -23.44 0.08 8.05
CA ILE A 28 -23.04 0.75 6.81
C ILE A 28 -22.14 1.94 7.13
N LEU A 29 -22.50 2.76 8.11
CA LEU A 29 -21.72 3.94 8.50
C LEU A 29 -20.33 3.54 9.02
N ALA A 30 -20.28 2.52 9.87
CA ALA A 30 -19.04 1.96 10.39
C ALA A 30 -18.17 1.34 9.29
N LEU A 31 -18.78 0.74 8.26
CA LEU A 31 -18.05 0.23 7.10
C LEU A 31 -17.41 1.37 6.31
N VAL A 32 -18.16 2.45 6.04
CA VAL A 32 -17.65 3.62 5.29
C VAL A 32 -16.46 4.25 6.02
N GLN A 33 -16.55 4.42 7.34
CA GLN A 33 -15.43 4.90 8.15
C GLN A 33 -14.20 3.99 8.02
N LYS A 34 -14.38 2.67 8.12
CA LYS A 34 -13.27 1.71 7.96
C LYS A 34 -12.70 1.68 6.55
N LEU A 35 -13.52 1.92 5.52
CA LEU A 35 -13.06 1.98 4.13
C LEU A 35 -12.15 3.17 3.91
N LYS A 36 -12.43 4.32 4.53
CA LYS A 36 -11.55 5.50 4.44
C LYS A 36 -10.12 5.19 4.87
N ASP A 37 -9.96 4.47 5.98
CA ASP A 37 -8.64 4.24 6.59
C ASP A 37 -7.94 2.98 6.05
N LYS A 38 -8.70 1.93 5.71
CA LYS A 38 -8.13 0.61 5.36
C LYS A 38 -8.12 0.31 3.87
N PHE A 39 -8.82 1.07 3.04
CA PHE A 39 -8.85 0.79 1.61
C PHE A 39 -7.53 1.23 0.97
N PRO A 40 -6.91 0.37 0.13
CA PRO A 40 -5.66 0.72 -0.55
C PRO A 40 -5.90 1.96 -1.44
N GLY A 41 -5.14 3.04 -1.20
CA GLY A 41 -5.30 4.30 -1.93
C GLY A 41 -6.35 5.26 -1.33
N GLY A 42 -6.90 4.93 -0.16
CA GLY A 42 -7.81 5.78 0.60
C GLY A 42 -9.18 5.98 -0.04
N GLU A 43 -9.93 6.96 0.48
CA GLU A 43 -11.29 7.29 0.00
C GLU A 43 -11.34 7.71 -1.48
N ALA A 44 -10.26 8.33 -1.98
CA ALA A 44 -10.19 8.82 -3.35
C ALA A 44 -10.16 7.69 -4.39
N ASN A 45 -9.73 6.49 -3.98
CA ASN A 45 -9.63 5.32 -4.84
C ASN A 45 -10.93 4.50 -4.93
N ILE A 46 -12.01 4.93 -4.28
CA ILE A 46 -13.31 4.25 -4.35
C ILE A 46 -14.10 4.80 -5.54
N ARG A 47 -14.38 3.96 -6.55
CA ARG A 47 -15.15 4.38 -7.74
C ARG A 47 -16.63 4.55 -7.43
N SER A 48 -17.24 3.57 -6.78
CA SER A 48 -18.67 3.56 -6.47
C SER A 48 -18.96 2.64 -5.30
N LEU A 49 -19.98 2.99 -4.51
CA LEU A 49 -20.54 2.13 -3.47
C LEU A 49 -22.00 1.88 -3.79
N SER A 50 -22.40 0.62 -3.72
CA SER A 50 -23.78 0.21 -3.96
C SER A 50 -24.20 -0.87 -2.99
N ILE A 51 -25.45 -0.83 -2.56
CA ILE A 51 -26.04 -1.84 -1.68
C ILE A 51 -27.01 -2.68 -2.51
N LYS A 52 -26.92 -4.00 -2.35
CA LYS A 52 -27.85 -4.94 -2.95
C LYS A 52 -28.15 -6.09 -2.01
N LEU A 53 -29.32 -6.68 -2.17
CA LEU A 53 -29.60 -8.03 -1.70
C LEU A 53 -29.15 -9.04 -2.77
N PRO A 54 -29.00 -10.34 -2.43
CA PRO A 54 -28.56 -11.35 -3.38
C PRO A 54 -29.40 -11.44 -4.66
N LEU A 55 -30.72 -11.22 -4.56
CA LEU A 55 -31.66 -11.28 -5.68
C LEU A 55 -32.17 -9.90 -6.14
N SER A 56 -31.80 -8.80 -5.48
CA SER A 56 -32.34 -7.48 -5.81
C SER A 56 -31.46 -6.74 -6.80
N LEU A 57 -32.04 -5.70 -7.39
CA LEU A 57 -31.28 -4.67 -8.08
C LEU A 57 -30.32 -3.97 -7.10
N SER A 58 -29.20 -3.49 -7.62
CA SER A 58 -28.21 -2.73 -6.85
C SER A 58 -28.60 -1.26 -6.76
N LEU A 59 -28.63 -0.72 -5.53
CA LEU A 59 -28.88 0.69 -5.26
C LEU A 59 -27.54 1.42 -5.07
N PRO A 60 -27.14 2.33 -5.97
CA PRO A 60 -25.92 3.12 -5.80
C PRO A 60 -26.11 4.15 -4.68
N LEU A 61 -25.16 4.19 -3.74
CA LEU A 61 -25.08 5.20 -2.67
C LEU A 61 -24.03 6.28 -2.98
N TYR A 62 -22.98 5.92 -3.70
CA TYR A 62 -21.87 6.81 -4.01
C TYR A 62 -21.32 6.49 -5.38
N LEU A 63 -20.94 7.53 -6.13
CA LEU A 63 -20.26 7.45 -7.41
C LEU A 63 -19.29 8.62 -7.52
N THR A 64 -18.04 8.33 -7.88
CA THR A 64 -17.04 9.37 -8.17
C THR A 64 -16.92 9.57 -9.68
N LEU A 65 -16.88 10.84 -10.10
CA LEU A 65 -16.64 11.24 -11.51
C LEU A 65 -15.17 11.58 -11.77
N ARG A 66 -14.28 11.35 -10.80
CA ARG A 66 -12.85 11.64 -10.95
C ARG A 66 -12.23 10.77 -12.04
N PRO A 67 -11.33 11.32 -12.87
CA PRO A 67 -10.61 10.52 -13.85
C PRO A 67 -9.73 9.49 -13.15
N SER A 68 -9.57 8.30 -13.73
CA SER A 68 -8.74 7.24 -13.14
C SER A 68 -7.27 7.67 -13.00
N ASN A 69 -6.80 8.55 -13.88
CA ASN A 69 -5.40 8.99 -13.93
C ASN A 69 -5.02 9.94 -12.78
N SER A 70 -6.01 10.54 -12.09
CA SER A 70 -5.71 11.42 -10.95
C SER A 70 -5.49 10.66 -9.64
N ILE A 71 -5.55 9.33 -9.66
CA ILE A 71 -5.46 8.49 -8.46
C ILE A 71 -4.15 7.71 -8.52
N SER A 72 -3.33 7.84 -7.48
CA SER A 72 -2.08 7.09 -7.36
C SER A 72 -2.37 5.60 -7.13
N ALA A 73 -1.66 4.74 -7.87
CA ALA A 73 -1.83 3.30 -7.76
C ALA A 73 -1.36 2.81 -6.38
N PRO A 74 -2.24 2.16 -5.59
CA PRO A 74 -1.88 1.78 -4.24
C PRO A 74 -0.88 0.61 -4.24
N ARG A 75 0.21 0.77 -3.49
CA ARG A 75 1.18 -0.31 -3.26
C ARG A 75 0.66 -1.24 -2.17
N ILE A 76 0.13 -2.40 -2.56
CA ILE A 76 -0.28 -3.44 -1.62
C ILE A 76 0.98 -4.07 -1.02
N LYS A 77 1.26 -3.80 0.26
CA LYS A 77 2.33 -4.48 1.00
C LYS A 77 1.92 -5.94 1.21
N GLN A 78 2.53 -6.84 0.46
CA GLN A 78 2.37 -8.27 0.72
C GLN A 78 3.06 -8.61 2.04
N ASN A 79 2.35 -9.28 2.94
CA ASN A 79 2.93 -9.77 4.18
C ASN A 79 3.94 -10.87 3.84
N LYS A 80 5.23 -10.57 4.04
CA LYS A 80 6.28 -11.57 3.91
C LYS A 80 6.09 -12.65 5.00
N PRO A 81 6.33 -13.93 4.68
CA PRO A 81 6.22 -14.99 5.67
C PRO A 81 7.22 -14.77 6.82
N LYS A 82 6.91 -15.28 8.02
CA LYS A 82 7.78 -15.13 9.20
C LYS A 82 9.16 -15.78 9.03
N SER A 83 9.29 -16.75 8.12
CA SER A 83 10.55 -17.39 7.74
C SER A 83 11.41 -16.54 6.79
N PHE A 84 10.93 -15.36 6.36
CA PHE A 84 11.70 -14.46 5.50
C PHE A 84 12.78 -13.73 6.32
N VAL A 85 13.91 -14.39 6.51
CA VAL A 85 15.11 -13.80 7.13
C VAL A 85 16.07 -13.44 6.01
N ILE A 86 16.45 -12.17 5.94
CA ILE A 86 17.53 -11.71 5.06
C ILE A 86 18.83 -11.89 5.85
N TYR A 87 19.80 -12.59 5.28
CA TYR A 87 21.14 -12.69 5.85
C TYR A 87 22.02 -11.60 5.27
N GLU A 88 22.70 -10.86 6.14
CA GLU A 88 23.64 -9.81 5.75
C GLU A 88 25.06 -10.22 6.15
N ASP A 89 25.98 -10.24 5.20
CA ASP A 89 27.40 -10.49 5.47
C ASP A 89 28.30 -9.64 4.56
N GLU A 90 29.52 -9.38 4.97
CA GLU A 90 30.48 -8.62 4.16
C GLU A 90 30.96 -9.43 2.96
N LEU A 91 30.99 -8.79 1.77
CA LEU A 91 31.53 -9.44 0.58
C LEU A 91 33.05 -9.38 0.59
N THR A 92 33.70 -10.53 0.77
CA THR A 92 35.17 -10.64 0.81
C THR A 92 35.83 -10.14 -0.49
N THR A 93 35.16 -10.22 -1.63
CA THR A 93 35.69 -9.80 -2.93
C THR A 93 35.79 -8.27 -3.09
N THR A 94 34.97 -7.50 -2.35
CA THR A 94 35.01 -6.03 -2.40
C THR A 94 34.88 -5.45 -0.98
N PRO A 95 35.98 -4.97 -0.37
CA PRO A 95 35.95 -4.47 1.00
C PRO A 95 35.01 -3.26 1.12
N GLY A 96 34.09 -3.31 2.09
CA GLY A 96 33.12 -2.25 2.37
C GLY A 96 31.74 -2.38 1.70
N ASN A 97 31.46 -3.51 1.05
CA ASN A 97 30.13 -3.84 0.54
C ASN A 97 29.50 -4.96 1.39
N ILE A 98 28.23 -4.79 1.73
CA ILE A 98 27.44 -5.81 2.44
C ILE A 98 26.56 -6.51 1.42
N VAL A 99 26.55 -7.84 1.45
CA VAL A 99 25.67 -8.69 0.67
C VAL A 99 24.45 -9.04 1.50
N GLN A 100 23.27 -8.84 0.91
CA GLN A 100 22.00 -9.29 1.45
C GLN A 100 21.51 -10.48 0.64
N VAL A 101 21.35 -11.64 1.28
CA VAL A 101 20.79 -12.83 0.63
C VAL A 101 19.37 -13.04 1.12
N ALA A 102 18.41 -13.02 0.19
CA ALA A 102 17.03 -13.42 0.47
C ALA A 102 16.91 -14.96 0.50
N PRO A 103 15.92 -15.52 1.20
CA PRO A 103 15.67 -16.98 1.20
C PRO A 103 15.38 -17.59 -0.17
N ASP A 104 15.00 -16.76 -1.14
CA ASP A 104 14.79 -17.12 -2.55
C ASP A 104 16.12 -17.25 -3.34
N GLY A 105 17.26 -17.04 -2.68
CA GLY A 105 18.58 -17.04 -3.31
C GLY A 105 18.90 -15.74 -4.05
N THR A 106 17.96 -14.77 -4.11
CA THR A 106 18.23 -13.44 -4.66
C THR A 106 19.26 -12.70 -3.81
N VAL A 107 20.37 -12.31 -4.44
CA VAL A 107 21.51 -11.64 -3.81
C VAL A 107 21.50 -10.15 -4.18
N ASN A 108 21.43 -9.27 -3.18
CA ASN A 108 21.48 -7.82 -3.36
C ASN A 108 22.77 -7.25 -2.74
N LEU A 109 23.44 -6.35 -3.46
CA LEU A 109 24.66 -5.67 -2.99
C LEU A 109 24.32 -4.29 -2.43
N LYS A 110 24.55 -4.09 -1.12
CA LYS A 110 24.42 -2.79 -0.47
C LYS A 110 25.77 -2.11 -0.43
N LYS A 111 25.97 -1.13 -1.31
CA LYS A 111 27.16 -0.27 -1.31
C LYS A 111 27.07 0.74 -0.16
N ILE A 112 28.03 0.73 0.76
CA ILE A 112 28.10 1.75 1.81
C ILE A 112 28.66 3.03 1.17
N ASN A 113 27.77 3.96 0.80
CA ASN A 113 28.19 5.28 0.33
C ASN A 113 28.93 6.02 1.47
N LYS A 114 30.27 6.10 1.35
CA LYS A 114 31.16 6.79 2.30
C LYS A 114 30.81 8.28 2.52
N ARG A 115 30.01 8.89 1.65
CA ARG A 115 29.60 10.31 1.74
C ARG A 115 28.66 10.63 2.92
N LYS A 116 28.01 9.64 3.57
CA LYS A 116 27.12 9.88 4.72
C LYS A 116 27.78 9.72 6.10
N ARG A 117 29.06 9.31 6.19
CA ARG A 117 29.74 9.07 7.49
C ARG A 117 30.39 10.32 8.11
N ALA A 118 30.38 11.47 7.43
CA ALA A 118 31.04 12.68 7.91
C ALA A 118 30.10 13.70 8.59
N LYS A 119 28.80 13.40 8.79
CA LYS A 119 27.82 14.39 9.27
C LYS A 119 26.98 13.97 10.49
N ASN A 120 27.33 12.88 11.17
CA ASN A 120 26.59 12.37 12.33
C ASN A 120 27.44 12.39 13.61
N ASP A 121 28.08 13.53 13.90
CA ASP A 121 28.55 13.84 15.26
C ASP A 121 28.20 15.29 15.60
N SER A 122 26.90 15.62 15.47
CA SER A 122 26.26 16.72 16.19
C SER A 122 24.75 16.67 16.00
N ASP A 123 24.09 16.33 17.11
CA ASP A 123 22.74 16.72 17.54
C ASP A 123 21.48 16.23 16.78
N ILE A 124 20.51 15.95 17.65
CA ILE A 124 19.22 15.30 17.48
C ILE A 124 18.14 16.39 17.29
N GLU A 125 17.10 16.05 16.51
CA GLU A 125 15.79 16.73 16.32
C GLU A 125 15.81 17.89 15.28
N GLU A 126 14.92 18.00 14.29
CA GLU A 126 13.48 17.71 14.22
C GLU A 126 13.02 17.72 12.72
N ASN A 127 11.98 16.94 12.42
CA ASN A 127 10.92 17.10 11.42
C ASN A 127 11.15 17.32 9.89
N GLU A 128 10.37 16.48 9.18
CA GLU A 128 9.53 16.69 7.98
C GLU A 128 10.12 17.13 6.62
N ASP A 129 9.71 16.33 5.63
CA ASP A 129 9.44 16.62 4.22
C ASP A 129 10.57 17.12 3.30
N THR A 130 10.99 16.24 2.37
CA THR A 130 10.92 16.48 0.91
C THR A 130 11.48 15.27 0.13
N GLU A 131 10.60 14.45 -0.45
CA GLU A 131 10.97 13.56 -1.56
C GLU A 131 10.60 14.25 -2.88
N ASN A 132 11.56 14.99 -3.45
CA ASN A 132 11.62 15.26 -4.88
C ASN A 132 12.44 14.12 -5.52
N GLU A 133 11.85 13.32 -6.41
CA GLU A 133 12.61 12.59 -7.43
C GLU A 133 12.01 12.89 -8.80
N ASP A 134 12.74 13.72 -9.54
CA ASP A 134 12.59 13.95 -10.96
C ASP A 134 13.84 13.38 -11.67
N ILE A 135 13.57 12.73 -12.81
CA ILE A 135 14.44 12.53 -13.98
C ILE A 135 15.37 11.29 -13.97
N PHE A 136 14.89 10.23 -14.63
CA PHE A 136 15.74 9.32 -15.42
C PHE A 136 15.80 9.86 -16.86
N SER A 137 16.96 10.36 -17.28
CA SER A 137 17.34 10.47 -18.68
C SER A 137 18.36 9.38 -18.98
N SER A 138 18.03 8.47 -19.88
CA SER A 138 19.01 7.61 -20.54
C SER A 138 18.91 7.89 -22.04
N ASP A 139 19.85 8.70 -22.52
CA ASP A 139 20.27 8.73 -23.92
C ASP A 139 21.01 7.41 -24.20
N ASP A 140 20.57 6.69 -25.23
CA ASP A 140 21.37 5.69 -25.93
C ASP A 140 21.28 6.03 -27.42
N ASP A 141 22.37 6.62 -27.94
CA ASP A 141 22.69 6.75 -29.36
C ASP A 141 23.41 5.47 -29.82
N GLU A 142 22.81 4.71 -30.74
CA GLU A 142 23.41 4.18 -32.00
C GLU A 142 22.38 3.41 -32.84
#